data_AF-A0A2K3J985-F1
#
_entry.id   AF-A0A2K3J985-F1
#
_cell.length_a   1.000
_cell.length_b   1.000
_cell.length_c   1.000
_cell.angle_alpha   90.00
_cell.angle_beta   90.00
_cell.angle_gamma   90.00
#
_symmetry.space_group_name_H-M   'P 1'
#
loop_
_entity.id
_entity.type
_entity.pdbx_description
1 polymer ?
#
loop_
_entity_poly.entity_id
_entity_poly.type
_entity_poly.pdbx_seq_one_letter_code
_entity_poly.pdbx_strand_id
1 'polypeptide(L)'
;VIIEYPRKGLFAFGFLTKECVIKNNLDNTECCVRAVYIPTNNLYLGEIVLCREEEVIYTDMTIEEGIRIVMSGGIATPDMLQGVKP
;
A
#
# COMPACT_ATOMS: atom_id res chain seq x y z
N VAL A 1 1.38 4.60 -1.87
CA VAL A 1 1.44 4.31 -0.41
C VAL A 1 2.52 3.28 -0.15
N ILE A 2 2.99 3.20 1.10
CA ILE A 2 3.92 2.17 1.57
C ILE A 2 3.26 1.45 2.75
N ILE A 3 3.43 0.12 2.81
CA ILE A 3 2.94 -0.69 3.93
C ILE A 3 4.00 -1.69 4.38
N GLU A 4 3.93 -2.14 5.63
CA GLU A 4 4.76 -3.24 6.10
C GLU A 4 4.23 -4.59 5.59
N TYR A 5 4.97 -5.23 4.67
CA TYR A 5 4.57 -6.47 4.02
C TYR A 5 5.79 -7.24 3.48
N PRO A 6 5.82 -8.59 3.55
CA PRO A 6 4.82 -9.49 4.13
C PRO A 6 4.93 -9.65 5.66
N ARG A 7 5.93 -9.02 6.29
CA ARG A 7 6.16 -9.09 7.74
C ARG A 7 6.78 -7.79 8.26
N LYS A 8 6.76 -7.63 9.58
CA LYS A 8 7.32 -6.46 10.25
C LYS A 8 8.79 -6.22 9.88
N GLY A 9 9.13 -4.96 9.62
CA GLY A 9 10.44 -4.49 9.19
C GLY A 9 10.72 -4.61 7.68
N LEU A 10 9.79 -5.15 6.89
CA LEU A 10 9.85 -5.14 5.43
C LEU A 10 8.75 -4.25 4.87
N PHE A 11 9.09 -3.42 3.89
CA PHE A 11 8.17 -2.43 3.33
C PHE A 11 7.94 -2.68 1.85
N ALA A 12 6.71 -2.52 1.41
CA ALA A 12 6.30 -2.66 0.02
C ALA A 12 5.64 -1.37 -0.48
N PHE A 13 5.93 -1.01 -1.73
CA PHE A 13 5.14 -0.02 -2.45
C PHE A 13 3.81 -0.63 -2.87
N GLY A 14 2.76 0.16 -2.76
CA GLY A 14 1.44 -0.23 -3.24
C GLY A 14 0.61 0.95 -3.68
N PHE A 15 -0.42 0.61 -4.46
CA PHE A 15 -1.44 1.55 -4.89
C PHE A 15 -2.67 1.38 -3.99
N LEU A 16 -3.07 2.45 -3.32
CA LEU A 16 -4.33 2.47 -2.57
C LEU A 16 -5.48 2.43 -3.59
N THR A 17 -6.23 1.33 -3.62
CA THR A 17 -7.30 1.13 -4.59
C THR A 17 -8.68 1.34 -3.99
N LYS A 18 -8.85 1.07 -2.68
CA LYS A 18 -10.14 1.21 -2.00
C LYS A 18 -10.00 1.44 -0.51
N GLU A 19 -10.94 2.20 0.05
CA GLU A 19 -11.19 2.29 1.48
C GLU A 19 -12.41 1.44 1.81
N CYS A 20 -12.29 0.56 2.81
CA CYS A 20 -13.29 -0.43 3.18
C CYS A 20 -13.48 -0.44 4.70
N VAL A 21 -14.62 -0.99 5.14
CA VAL A 21 -14.88 -1.26 6.55
C VAL A 21 -15.22 -2.74 6.67
N ILE A 22 -14.48 -3.45 7.53
CA ILE A 22 -14.81 -4.82 7.93
C ILE A 22 -15.71 -4.72 9.17
N LYS A 23 -16.95 -5.21 9.06
CA LYS A 23 -17.87 -5.30 10.20
C LYS A 23 -17.84 -6.70 10.78
N ASN A 24 -17.56 -6.82 12.07
CA ASN A 24 -17.68 -8.08 12.79
C ASN A 24 -19.06 -8.20 13.42
N ASN A 25 -19.86 -9.15 12.93
CA ASN A 25 -21.23 -9.36 13.39
C ASN A 25 -21.32 -9.92 14.82
N LEU A 26 -20.23 -10.48 15.36
CA LEU A 26 -20.24 -11.12 16.68
C LEU A 26 -20.14 -10.12 17.85
N ASP A 27 -19.34 -9.07 17.66
CA ASP A 27 -19.08 -8.04 18.68
C ASP A 27 -19.52 -6.64 18.23
N ASN A 28 -20.13 -6.53 17.05
CA ASN A 28 -20.59 -5.29 16.43
C ASN A 28 -19.46 -4.25 16.26
N THR A 29 -18.21 -4.70 16.14
CA THR A 29 -17.05 -3.85 15.90
C THR A 29 -16.86 -3.58 14.41
N GLU A 30 -16.33 -2.39 14.11
CA GLU A 30 -15.98 -1.97 12.75
C GLU A 30 -14.47 -1.72 12.68
N CYS A 31 -13.82 -2.25 11.65
CA CYS A 31 -12.40 -2.05 11.39
C CYS A 31 -12.24 -1.38 10.02
N CYS A 32 -11.78 -0.12 10.04
CA CYS A 32 -11.40 0.59 8.82
C CYS A 32 -10.14 -0.04 8.23
N VAL A 33 -10.25 -0.53 7.00
CA VAL A 33 -9.14 -1.13 6.26
C VAL A 33 -8.96 -0.47 4.92
N ARG A 34 -7.73 -0.51 4.43
CA ARG A 34 -7.33 0.01 3.13
C ARG A 34 -6.90 -1.15 2.25
N ALA A 35 -7.52 -1.24 1.07
CA ALA A 35 -7.13 -2.19 0.05
C ALA A 35 -5.96 -1.60 -0.75
N VAL A 36 -4.82 -2.24 -0.63
CA VAL A 36 -3.58 -1.85 -1.29
C VAL A 36 -3.22 -2.93 -2.29
N TYR A 37 -3.12 -2.55 -3.56
CA TYR A 37 -2.59 -3.43 -4.60
C TYR A 37 -1.07 -3.30 -4.62
N ILE A 38 -0.39 -4.43 -4.37
CA ILE A 38 1.07 -4.56 -4.46
C ILE A 38 1.37 -5.23 -5.81
N PRO A 39 1.80 -4.47 -6.82
CA PRO A 39 2.12 -5.03 -8.12
C PRO A 39 3.48 -5.74 -8.10
N THR A 40 3.63 -6.69 -9.01
CA THR A 40 4.95 -7.14 -9.48
C THR A 40 5.40 -6.28 -10.65
N ASN A 41 6.61 -6.52 -11.17
CA ASN A 41 7.11 -5.85 -12.38
C ASN A 41 6.29 -6.18 -13.65
N ASN A 42 5.38 -7.16 -13.60
CA ASN A 42 4.38 -7.40 -14.63
C ASN A 42 3.03 -6.82 -14.19
N LEU A 43 2.59 -5.75 -14.86
CA LEU A 43 1.29 -5.12 -14.63
C LEU A 43 0.18 -6.19 -14.70
N TYR A 44 -0.77 -6.17 -13.76
CA TYR A 44 -1.83 -7.18 -13.50
C TYR A 44 -1.44 -8.41 -12.67
N LEU A 45 -0.15 -8.67 -12.42
CA LEU A 45 0.27 -9.69 -11.45
C LEU A 45 0.68 -9.01 -10.15
N GLY A 46 0.13 -9.47 -9.02
CA GLY A 46 0.38 -8.88 -7.72
C GLY A 46 -0.58 -9.39 -6.66
N GLU A 47 -0.54 -8.76 -5.50
CA GLU A 47 -1.36 -9.11 -4.35
C GLU A 47 -2.26 -7.94 -3.97
N ILE A 48 -3.45 -8.24 -3.47
CA ILE A 48 -4.31 -7.24 -2.82
C ILE A 48 -4.24 -7.51 -1.33
N VAL A 49 -3.70 -6.55 -0.59
CA VAL A 49 -3.57 -6.62 0.86
C VAL A 49 -4.57 -5.68 1.49
N LEU A 50 -5.29 -6.17 2.50
CA LEU A 50 -6.08 -5.34 3.40
C LEU A 50 -5.25 -5.05 4.63
N CYS A 51 -4.97 -3.78 4.90
CA CYS A 51 -4.22 -3.32 6.06
C CYS A 51 -5.05 -2.29 6.83
N ARG A 52 -4.81 -2.16 8.15
CA ARG A 52 -5.50 -1.12 8.92
C ARG A 52 -5.02 0.26 8.47
N GLU A 53 -5.89 1.26 8.61
CA GLU A 53 -5.58 2.62 8.18
C GLU A 53 -4.30 3.17 8.83
N GLU A 54 -4.09 2.89 10.11
CA GLU A 54 -2.89 3.30 10.84
C GLU A 54 -1.60 2.58 10.41
N GLU A 55 -1.71 1.52 9.60
CA GLU A 55 -0.56 0.78 9.05
C GLU A 55 -0.15 1.28 7.65
N VAL A 56 -0.90 2.24 7.09
CA VAL A 56 -0.62 2.82 5.77
C VAL A 56 0.24 4.07 5.91
N ILE A 57 1.39 4.06 5.25
CA ILE A 57 2.23 5.25 5.10
C ILE A 57 1.86 5.91 3.77
N TYR A 58 1.21 7.07 3.85
CA TYR A 58 0.89 7.86 2.68
C TYR A 58 2.15 8.56 2.16
N THR A 59 2.26 8.65 0.85
CA THR A 59 3.42 9.24 0.15
C THR A 59 2.92 10.38 -0.73
N ASP A 60 3.74 11.40 -0.92
CA ASP A 60 3.50 12.50 -1.88
C ASP A 60 3.78 12.11 -3.34
N MET A 61 4.35 10.92 -3.58
CA MET A 61 4.57 10.38 -4.92
C MET A 61 3.28 10.31 -5.74
N THR A 62 3.40 10.73 -6.99
CA THR A 62 2.38 10.56 -8.02
C THR A 62 2.21 9.09 -8.41
N ILE A 63 1.07 8.76 -9.03
CA ILE A 63 0.84 7.42 -9.58
C ILE A 63 1.89 7.06 -10.63
N GLU A 64 2.32 8.02 -11.46
CA GLU A 64 3.32 7.80 -12.51
C GLU A 64 4.68 7.40 -11.91
N GLU A 65 5.12 8.09 -10.85
CA GLU A 65 6.34 7.74 -10.14
C GLU A 65 6.27 6.33 -9.53
N GLY A 66 5.12 5.99 -8.92
CA GLY A 66 4.86 4.64 -8.42
C GLY A 66 4.97 3.58 -9.52
N ILE A 67 4.38 3.82 -10.69
CA ILE A 67 4.49 2.90 -11.84
C ILE A 67 5.94 2.75 -12.30
N ARG A 68 6.70 3.86 -12.35
CA ARG A 68 8.11 3.85 -12.75
C ARG A 68 8.97 3.02 -11.80
N ILE A 69 8.73 3.13 -10.49
CA ILE A 69 9.40 2.29 -9.49
C ILE A 69 9.17 0.81 -9.78
N VAL A 70 7.91 0.41 -9.99
CA VAL A 70 7.53 -0.98 -10.22
C VAL A 70 8.11 -1.52 -11.53
N MET A 71 7.97 -0.78 -12.63
CA MET A 71 8.46 -1.18 -13.96
C MET A 71 9.99 -1.27 -14.02
N SER A 72 10.69 -0.46 -13.24
CA SER A 72 12.15 -0.47 -13.16
C SER A 72 12.70 -1.52 -12.18
N GLY A 73 11.83 -2.30 -11.51
CA GLY A 73 12.26 -3.24 -10.47
C GLY A 73 12.84 -2.58 -9.22
N GLY A 74 12.47 -1.32 -8.95
CA GLY A 74 12.93 -0.54 -7.80
C GLY A 74 14.07 0.44 -8.09
N ILE A 75 14.65 0.46 -9.30
CA ILE A 75 15.76 1.38 -9.63
C ILE A 75 15.32 2.85 -9.57
N ALA A 76 14.07 3.14 -9.91
CA ALA A 76 13.53 4.50 -9.88
C ALA A 76 13.06 4.95 -8.48
N THR A 77 13.32 4.16 -7.43
CA THR A 77 13.00 4.56 -6.05
C THR A 77 13.85 5.77 -5.64
N PRO A 78 13.25 6.85 -5.11
CA PRO A 78 14.01 8.01 -4.67
C PRO A 78 14.85 7.70 -3.43
N ASP A 79 15.96 8.42 -3.26
CA ASP A 79 16.86 8.28 -2.11
C ASP A 79 16.18 8.59 -0.77
N MET A 80 15.13 9.42 -0.80
CA MET A 80 14.34 9.80 0.37
C MET A 80 12.85 9.60 0.09
N LEU A 81 12.19 8.89 1.00
CA LEU A 81 10.73 8.69 0.98
C LEU A 81 10.11 9.54 2.09
N GLN A 82 9.19 10.42 1.74
CA GLN A 82 8.50 11.27 2.70
C GLN A 82 7.12 10.71 3.02
N GLY A 83 6.90 10.40 4.29
CA GLY A 83 5.57 10.08 4.81
C GLY A 83 4.75 11.37 4.96
N VAL A 84 3.58 11.42 4.34
CA VAL A 84 2.61 12.51 4.50
C VAL A 84 1.43 12.04 5.36
N LYS A 85 0.72 12.98 5.98
CA LYS A 85 -0.58 12.67 6.59
C LYS A 85 -1.59 12.35 5.48
N PRO A 86 -2.55 11.45 5.72
CA PRO A 86 -3.65 11.19 4.79
C PRO A 86 -4.43 12.46 4.44
#